data_AF-A0A973RLJ7-F1
#
_entry.id   AF-A0A973RLJ7-F1
#
_cell.length_a   1.000
_cell.length_b   1.000
_cell.length_c   1.000
_cell.angle_alpha   90.00
_cell.angle_beta   90.00
_cell.angle_gamma   90.00
#
_symmetry.space_group_name_H-M   'P 1'
#
loop_
_entity.id
_entity.type
_entity.pdbx_description
1 polymer ?
#
loop_
_entity_poly.entity_id
_entity_poly.type
_entity_poly.pdbx_seq_one_letter_code
_entity_poly.pdbx_strand_id
1 'polypeptide(L)'
;MSSTPISPHGFGAVRGRGYCPEQVEVFAEALSLDRDAAWERAARLTVLAKDMEAEAALLQETVSKLSPQTYEALGEGARDLFRHVQEEAAAVRERARQEAQRLVEAAQAHASGVLDAAQAHAESVLAEAEEHAGQRLLVARTEADEIRIGARQALKEGRGEVLALLREARQRATVKLAEQAQEFAERWDEVERDEAERAAAIDAREAGRIARAEAELTEARREFMEAEEYAHRCQEEANARAAEILAAARRQEEQIARETEQVLQQHSERSDEMQVQMDNVRSSLTALTGSASGE
;
A
#
# COMPACT_ATOMS: atom_id res chain seq x y z
N MET A 1 3.21 16.06 -57.02
CA MET A 1 2.24 15.64 -58.05
C MET A 1 1.68 14.31 -57.58
N SER A 2 0.68 14.36 -56.71
CA SER A 2 0.13 13.17 -56.05
C SER A 2 -1.01 12.68 -56.93
N SER A 3 -0.79 11.59 -57.67
CA SER A 3 -1.85 10.91 -58.40
C SER A 3 -2.90 10.43 -57.42
N THR A 4 -4.05 11.08 -57.44
CA THR A 4 -5.24 10.59 -56.77
C THR A 4 -5.63 9.26 -57.40
N PRO A 5 -5.88 8.19 -56.63
CA PRO A 5 -6.34 6.93 -57.20
C PRO A 5 -7.67 7.17 -57.92
N ILE A 6 -7.66 6.97 -59.24
CA ILE A 6 -8.86 6.94 -60.07
C ILE A 6 -9.51 5.58 -59.77
N SER A 7 -10.75 5.58 -59.30
CA SER A 7 -11.51 4.36 -59.08
C SER A 7 -11.57 3.57 -60.41
N PRO A 8 -11.56 2.22 -60.41
CA PRO A 8 -11.73 1.41 -61.63
C PRO A 8 -13.01 1.77 -62.42
N HIS A 9 -13.96 2.46 -61.78
CA HIS A 9 -15.21 2.94 -62.36
C HIS A 9 -15.15 4.38 -62.90
N GLY A 10 -13.95 4.97 -63.06
CA GLY A 10 -13.74 6.27 -63.70
C GLY A 10 -14.03 7.50 -62.82
N PHE A 11 -14.50 7.31 -61.59
CA PHE A 11 -14.73 8.40 -60.64
C PHE A 11 -13.43 8.82 -59.94
N GLY A 12 -13.12 10.11 -59.98
CA GLY A 12 -12.04 10.71 -59.20
C GLY A 12 -12.42 10.87 -57.74
N ALA A 13 -11.50 10.59 -56.82
CA ALA A 13 -11.70 10.90 -55.40
C ALA A 13 -11.35 12.38 -55.11
N VAL A 14 -12.13 13.08 -54.30
CA VAL A 14 -11.78 14.43 -53.80
C VAL A 14 -11.27 14.29 -52.37
N ARG A 15 -10.28 15.10 -51.97
CA ARG A 15 -9.63 14.98 -50.66
C ARG A 15 -10.67 15.01 -49.52
N GLY A 16 -10.84 13.87 -48.83
CA GLY A 16 -11.77 13.70 -47.70
C GLY A 16 -13.06 12.92 -48.03
N ARG A 17 -13.42 12.74 -49.30
CA ARG A 17 -14.52 11.87 -49.74
C ARG A 17 -14.02 10.84 -50.75
N GLY A 18 -14.43 9.58 -50.59
CA GLY A 18 -14.00 8.48 -51.48
C GLY A 18 -14.52 8.56 -52.92
N TYR A 19 -15.26 9.62 -53.26
CA TYR A 19 -15.83 9.88 -54.58
C TYR A 19 -16.00 11.40 -54.77
N CYS A 20 -16.13 11.86 -56.01
CA CYS A 20 -16.45 13.24 -56.38
C CYS A 20 -17.98 13.35 -56.59
N PRO A 21 -18.72 14.03 -55.70
CA PRO A 21 -20.18 14.17 -55.82
C PRO A 21 -20.60 14.77 -57.17
N GLU A 22 -19.87 15.77 -57.66
CA GLU A 22 -20.16 16.46 -58.91
C GLU A 22 -20.06 15.52 -60.12
N GLN A 23 -19.11 14.57 -60.11
CA GLN A 23 -19.01 13.57 -61.18
C GLN A 23 -20.15 12.54 -61.12
N VAL A 24 -20.60 12.19 -59.92
CA VAL A 24 -21.75 11.30 -59.72
C VAL A 24 -23.03 11.98 -60.20
N GLU A 25 -23.22 13.26 -59.90
CA GLU A 25 -24.37 14.05 -60.37
C GLU A 25 -24.41 14.13 -61.89
N VAL A 26 -23.29 14.46 -62.55
CA VAL A 26 -23.19 14.50 -64.02
C VAL A 26 -23.53 13.15 -64.65
N PHE A 27 -23.03 12.06 -64.06
CA PHE A 27 -23.30 10.72 -64.56
C PHE A 27 -24.78 10.31 -64.37
N ALA A 28 -25.36 10.63 -63.21
CA ALA A 28 -26.77 10.37 -62.91
C ALA A 28 -27.71 11.20 -63.81
N GLU A 29 -27.33 12.44 -64.12
CA GLU A 29 -28.06 13.30 -65.05
C GLU A 29 -28.03 12.72 -66.47
N ALA A 30 -26.86 12.30 -66.96
CA ALA A 30 -26.75 11.64 -68.26
C ALA A 30 -27.62 10.38 -68.37
N LEU A 31 -27.59 9.51 -67.36
CA LEU A 31 -28.46 8.32 -67.31
C LEU A 31 -29.96 8.69 -67.27
N SER A 32 -30.32 9.75 -66.55
CA SER A 32 -31.71 10.21 -66.48
C SER A 32 -32.18 10.74 -67.83
N LEU A 33 -31.34 11.50 -68.54
CA LEU A 33 -31.62 11.97 -69.90
C LEU A 33 -31.78 10.82 -70.89
N ASP A 34 -30.90 9.82 -70.84
CA ASP A 34 -30.99 8.63 -71.70
C ASP A 34 -32.26 7.82 -71.43
N ARG A 35 -32.63 7.66 -70.15
CA ARG A 35 -33.89 7.03 -69.74
C ARG A 35 -35.08 7.79 -70.31
N ASP A 36 -35.11 9.11 -70.12
CA ASP A 36 -36.25 9.93 -70.53
C ASP A 36 -36.37 9.94 -72.07
N ALA A 37 -35.26 10.01 -72.80
CA ALA A 37 -35.24 9.86 -74.26
C ALA A 37 -35.71 8.47 -74.72
N ALA A 38 -35.36 7.39 -74.02
CA ALA A 38 -35.87 6.06 -74.30
C ALA A 38 -37.38 5.95 -74.05
N TRP A 39 -37.88 6.56 -72.96
CA TRP A 39 -39.30 6.62 -72.63
C TRP A 39 -40.10 7.41 -73.67
N GLU A 40 -39.60 8.57 -74.11
CA GLU A 40 -40.23 9.34 -75.18
C GLU A 40 -40.31 8.55 -76.50
N ARG A 41 -39.23 7.85 -76.86
CA ARG A 41 -39.24 6.98 -78.05
C ARG A 41 -40.27 5.86 -77.92
N ALA A 42 -40.33 5.20 -76.77
CA ALA A 42 -41.33 4.16 -76.51
C ALA A 42 -42.77 4.70 -76.61
N ALA A 43 -43.02 5.89 -76.06
CA ALA A 43 -44.32 6.55 -76.18
C ALA A 43 -44.68 6.87 -77.64
N ARG A 44 -43.75 7.42 -78.43
CA ARG A 44 -43.96 7.70 -79.86
C ARG A 44 -44.24 6.43 -80.67
N LEU A 45 -43.47 5.36 -80.43
CA LEU A 45 -43.68 4.07 -81.08
C LEU A 45 -45.03 3.44 -80.70
N THR A 46 -45.46 3.61 -79.45
CA THR A 46 -46.77 3.14 -78.99
C THR A 46 -47.91 3.87 -79.68
N VAL A 47 -47.80 5.20 -79.88
CA VAL A 47 -48.80 5.97 -80.64
C VAL A 47 -48.82 5.52 -82.10
N LEU A 48 -47.64 5.42 -82.74
CA LEU A 48 -47.54 4.96 -84.12
C LEU A 48 -48.15 3.56 -84.31
N ALA A 49 -47.91 2.64 -83.38
CA ALA A 49 -48.50 1.30 -83.42
C ALA A 49 -50.04 1.36 -83.36
N LYS A 50 -50.61 2.20 -82.50
CA LYS A 50 -52.07 2.41 -82.41
C LYS A 50 -52.65 3.03 -83.68
N ASP A 51 -51.95 4.00 -84.26
CA ASP A 51 -52.38 4.64 -85.52
C ASP A 51 -52.39 3.61 -86.67
N MET A 52 -51.34 2.79 -86.76
CA MET A 52 -51.25 1.71 -87.74
C MET A 52 -52.31 0.62 -87.53
N GLU A 53 -52.64 0.28 -86.28
CA GLU A 53 -53.74 -0.66 -85.96
C GLU A 53 -55.09 -0.09 -86.40
N ALA A 54 -55.34 1.20 -86.15
CA ALA A 54 -56.57 1.87 -86.57
C ALA A 54 -56.69 1.93 -88.10
N GLU A 55 -55.61 2.28 -88.80
CA GLU A 55 -55.57 2.28 -90.26
C GLU A 55 -55.81 0.87 -90.84
N ALA A 56 -55.19 -0.16 -90.26
CA ALA A 56 -55.41 -1.54 -90.65
C ALA A 56 -56.87 -1.98 -90.44
N ALA A 57 -57.51 -1.57 -89.34
CA ALA A 57 -58.92 -1.84 -89.09
C ALA A 57 -59.84 -1.14 -90.11
N LEU A 58 -59.57 0.11 -90.48
CA LEU A 58 -60.31 0.85 -91.52
C LEU A 58 -60.16 0.19 -92.90
N LEU A 59 -58.95 -0.26 -93.23
CA LEU A 59 -58.70 -1.01 -94.47
C LEU A 59 -59.47 -2.33 -94.47
N GLN A 60 -59.49 -3.06 -93.34
CA GLN A 60 -60.24 -4.29 -93.21
C GLN A 60 -61.76 -4.07 -93.34
N GLU A 61 -62.29 -2.99 -92.77
CA GLU A 61 -63.70 -2.61 -92.91
C GLU A 61 -64.04 -2.22 -94.35
N THR A 62 -63.18 -1.46 -95.01
CA THR A 62 -63.34 -1.13 -96.44
C THR A 62 -63.36 -2.40 -97.29
N VAL A 63 -62.46 -3.34 -97.03
CA VAL A 63 -62.40 -4.62 -97.74
C VAL A 63 -63.62 -5.48 -97.47
N SER A 64 -64.15 -5.52 -96.24
CA SER A 64 -65.32 -6.34 -95.90
C SER A 64 -66.62 -5.84 -96.54
N LYS A 65 -66.70 -4.54 -96.88
CA LYS A 65 -67.80 -3.94 -97.64
C LYS A 65 -67.77 -4.28 -99.14
N LEU A 66 -66.65 -4.77 -99.66
CA LEU A 66 -66.56 -5.23 -101.05
C LEU A 66 -67.23 -6.62 -101.16
N SER A 67 -68.09 -6.80 -102.16
CA SER A 67 -68.67 -8.12 -102.44
C SER A 67 -67.55 -9.11 -102.79
N PRO A 68 -67.65 -10.40 -102.40
CA PRO A 68 -66.66 -11.41 -102.76
C PRO A 68 -66.47 -11.45 -104.29
N GLN A 69 -65.31 -11.00 -104.76
CA GLN A 69 -64.96 -11.00 -106.17
C GLN A 69 -64.54 -12.43 -106.53
N THR A 70 -65.51 -13.30 -106.87
CA THR A 70 -65.21 -14.70 -107.21
C THR A 70 -64.64 -14.85 -108.62
N TYR A 71 -64.68 -13.79 -109.45
CA TYR A 71 -64.20 -13.73 -110.84
C TYR A 71 -64.65 -14.93 -111.70
N GLU A 72 -65.73 -15.61 -111.32
CA GLU A 72 -66.16 -16.87 -111.94
C GLU A 72 -66.58 -16.68 -113.40
N ALA A 73 -67.00 -15.48 -113.76
CA ALA A 73 -67.41 -15.07 -115.10
C ALA A 73 -66.24 -14.83 -116.09
N LEU A 74 -64.99 -14.82 -115.62
CA LEU A 74 -63.79 -14.50 -116.43
C LEU A 74 -62.99 -15.74 -116.92
N GLY A 75 -63.48 -16.95 -116.66
CA GLY A 75 -62.86 -18.21 -117.11
C GLY A 75 -61.83 -18.81 -116.14
N GLU A 76 -61.33 -20.01 -116.47
CA GLU A 76 -60.46 -20.82 -115.59
C GLU A 76 -59.13 -20.14 -115.23
N GLY A 77 -58.46 -19.52 -116.21
CA GLY A 77 -57.18 -18.83 -115.98
C GLY A 77 -57.28 -17.64 -115.01
N ALA A 78 -58.42 -16.95 -114.96
CA ALA A 78 -58.65 -15.86 -113.99
C ALA A 78 -58.85 -16.41 -112.57
N ARG A 79 -59.48 -17.58 -112.42
CA ARG A 79 -59.65 -18.25 -111.12
C ARG A 79 -58.31 -18.75 -110.58
N ASP A 80 -57.48 -19.34 -111.44
CA ASP A 80 -56.15 -19.79 -111.05
C ASP A 80 -55.26 -18.62 -110.63
N LEU A 81 -55.27 -17.51 -111.37
CA LEU A 81 -54.54 -16.30 -110.98
C LEU A 81 -55.03 -15.74 -109.63
N PHE A 82 -56.35 -15.66 -109.42
CA PHE A 82 -56.91 -15.21 -108.15
C PHE A 82 -56.55 -16.13 -106.98
N ARG A 83 -56.49 -17.45 -107.19
CA ARG A 83 -56.00 -18.41 -106.19
C ARG A 83 -54.53 -18.15 -105.84
N HIS A 84 -53.66 -18.01 -106.84
CA HIS A 84 -52.23 -17.72 -106.61
C HIS A 84 -52.02 -16.39 -105.87
N VAL A 85 -52.81 -15.36 -106.17
CA VAL A 85 -52.74 -14.07 -105.46
C VAL A 85 -53.15 -14.21 -103.99
N GLN A 86 -54.17 -15.03 -103.68
CA GLN A 86 -54.56 -15.29 -102.29
C GLN A 86 -53.50 -16.09 -101.53
N GLU A 87 -52.90 -17.10 -102.18
CA GLU A 87 -51.79 -17.88 -101.62
C GLU A 87 -50.58 -16.99 -101.33
N GLU A 88 -50.19 -16.11 -102.27
CA GLU A 88 -49.08 -15.18 -102.06
C GLU A 88 -49.43 -14.14 -100.97
N ALA A 89 -50.66 -13.63 -100.93
CA ALA A 89 -51.09 -12.71 -99.88
C ALA A 89 -51.10 -13.38 -98.48
N ALA A 90 -51.45 -14.67 -98.39
CA ALA A 90 -51.32 -15.44 -97.16
C ALA A 90 -49.85 -15.63 -96.78
N ALA A 91 -49.00 -15.99 -97.75
CA ALA A 91 -47.57 -16.17 -97.53
C ALA A 91 -46.86 -14.88 -97.09
N VAL A 92 -47.19 -13.73 -97.69
CA VAL A 92 -46.66 -12.42 -97.28
C VAL A 92 -47.08 -12.06 -95.86
N ARG A 93 -48.36 -12.27 -95.50
CA ARG A 93 -48.84 -12.03 -94.13
C ARG A 93 -48.13 -12.91 -93.10
N GLU A 94 -47.92 -14.18 -93.44
CA GLU A 94 -47.25 -15.11 -92.55
C GLU A 94 -45.76 -14.77 -92.39
N ARG A 95 -45.06 -14.44 -93.48
CA ARG A 95 -43.68 -13.93 -93.43
C ARG A 95 -43.58 -12.66 -92.58
N ALA A 96 -44.52 -11.72 -92.73
CA ALA A 96 -44.55 -10.48 -91.95
C ALA A 96 -44.76 -10.74 -90.45
N ARG A 97 -45.64 -11.69 -90.08
CA ARG A 97 -45.83 -12.09 -88.66
C ARG A 97 -44.58 -12.74 -88.08
N GLN A 98 -43.95 -13.64 -88.83
CA GLN A 98 -42.72 -14.28 -88.39
C GLN A 98 -41.59 -13.28 -88.20
N GLU A 99 -41.46 -12.30 -89.09
CA GLU A 99 -40.45 -11.25 -88.96
C GLU A 99 -40.73 -10.32 -87.77
N ALA A 100 -42.01 -9.92 -87.57
CA ALA A 100 -42.39 -9.14 -86.40
C ALA A 100 -42.07 -9.89 -85.09
N GLN A 101 -42.37 -11.19 -85.03
CA GLN A 101 -42.05 -12.02 -83.88
C GLN A 101 -40.54 -12.09 -83.62
N ARG A 102 -39.72 -12.28 -84.67
CA ARG A 102 -38.26 -12.27 -84.55
C ARG A 102 -37.71 -10.95 -84.04
N LEU A 103 -38.27 -9.82 -84.50
CA LEU A 103 -37.86 -8.49 -84.03
C LEU A 103 -38.19 -8.30 -82.54
N VAL A 104 -39.36 -8.76 -82.09
CA VAL A 104 -39.75 -8.71 -80.67
C VAL A 104 -38.83 -9.58 -79.82
N GLU A 105 -38.57 -10.82 -80.24
CA GLU A 105 -37.67 -11.73 -79.53
C GLU A 105 -36.23 -11.18 -79.46
N ALA A 106 -35.72 -10.61 -80.55
CA ALA A 106 -34.40 -9.98 -80.59
C ALA A 106 -34.32 -8.76 -79.66
N ALA A 107 -35.36 -7.92 -79.62
CA ALA A 107 -35.44 -6.78 -78.72
C ALA A 107 -35.51 -7.21 -77.24
N GLN A 108 -36.26 -8.26 -76.92
CA GLN A 108 -36.35 -8.83 -75.56
C GLN A 108 -35.02 -9.45 -75.11
N ALA A 109 -34.34 -10.19 -75.99
CA ALA A 109 -33.02 -10.76 -75.72
C ALA A 109 -31.98 -9.66 -75.49
N HIS A 110 -32.03 -8.59 -76.28
CA HIS A 110 -31.14 -7.44 -76.07
C HIS A 110 -31.42 -6.72 -74.74
N ALA A 111 -32.70 -6.46 -74.43
CA ALA A 111 -33.09 -5.81 -73.18
C ALA A 111 -32.70 -6.61 -71.94
N SER A 112 -32.93 -7.93 -71.94
CA SER A 112 -32.49 -8.83 -70.86
C SER A 112 -30.97 -8.84 -70.73
N GLY A 113 -30.22 -8.95 -71.83
CA GLY A 113 -28.76 -8.89 -71.81
C GLY A 113 -28.21 -7.58 -71.22
N VAL A 114 -28.84 -6.43 -71.51
CA VAL A 114 -28.45 -5.15 -70.92
C VAL A 114 -28.76 -5.12 -69.41
N LEU A 115 -29.91 -5.64 -68.99
CA LEU A 115 -30.28 -5.72 -67.56
C LEU A 115 -29.33 -6.64 -66.79
N ASP A 116 -29.03 -7.82 -67.31
CA ASP A 116 -28.13 -8.78 -66.67
C ASP A 116 -26.72 -8.21 -66.56
N ALA A 117 -26.22 -7.54 -67.60
CA ALA A 117 -24.93 -6.87 -67.57
C ALA A 117 -24.88 -5.73 -66.54
N ALA A 118 -25.95 -4.92 -66.45
CA ALA A 118 -26.05 -3.86 -65.45
C ALA A 118 -26.12 -4.42 -64.03
N GLN A 119 -26.85 -5.51 -63.80
CA GLN A 119 -26.93 -6.19 -62.51
C GLN A 119 -25.58 -6.76 -62.10
N ALA A 120 -24.91 -7.51 -62.98
CA ALA A 120 -23.59 -8.07 -62.69
C ALA A 120 -22.55 -6.99 -62.38
N HIS A 121 -22.60 -5.85 -63.09
CA HIS A 121 -21.74 -4.72 -62.78
C HIS A 121 -22.05 -4.11 -61.41
N ALA A 122 -23.33 -3.89 -61.08
CA ALA A 122 -23.74 -3.37 -59.78
C ALA A 122 -23.32 -4.30 -58.61
N GLU A 123 -23.45 -5.61 -58.78
CA GLU A 123 -23.00 -6.61 -57.81
C GLU A 123 -21.48 -6.58 -57.63
N SER A 124 -20.71 -6.45 -58.71
CA SER A 124 -19.25 -6.31 -58.66
C SER A 124 -18.84 -5.05 -57.89
N VAL A 125 -19.48 -3.91 -58.18
CA VAL A 125 -19.21 -2.64 -57.49
C VAL A 125 -19.54 -2.76 -56.00
N LEU A 126 -20.65 -3.41 -55.65
CA LEU A 126 -21.04 -3.62 -54.26
C LEU A 126 -20.03 -4.51 -53.53
N ALA A 127 -19.62 -5.63 -54.13
CA ALA A 127 -18.65 -6.54 -53.54
C ALA A 127 -17.29 -5.85 -53.30
N GLU A 128 -16.80 -5.07 -54.27
CA GLU A 128 -15.56 -4.28 -54.12
C GLU A 128 -15.68 -3.25 -52.98
N ALA A 129 -16.82 -2.57 -52.86
CA ALA A 129 -17.08 -1.59 -51.82
C ALA A 129 -17.17 -2.24 -50.42
N GLU A 130 -17.82 -3.39 -50.32
CA GLU A 130 -17.89 -4.19 -49.09
C GLU A 130 -16.52 -4.68 -48.64
N GLU A 131 -15.69 -5.17 -49.58
CA GLU A 131 -14.32 -5.57 -49.30
C GLU A 131 -13.50 -4.39 -48.79
N HIS A 132 -13.54 -3.24 -49.48
CA HIS A 132 -12.83 -2.03 -49.05
C HIS A 132 -13.30 -1.55 -47.67
N ALA A 133 -14.60 -1.57 -47.41
CA ALA A 133 -15.15 -1.21 -46.10
C ALA A 133 -14.66 -2.18 -45.01
N GLY A 134 -14.65 -3.49 -45.30
CA GLY A 134 -14.15 -4.53 -44.42
C GLY A 134 -12.66 -4.35 -44.10
N GLN A 135 -11.82 -4.13 -45.10
CA GLN A 135 -10.38 -3.87 -44.93
C GLN A 135 -10.14 -2.62 -44.08
N ARG A 136 -10.86 -1.52 -44.34
CA ARG A 136 -10.74 -0.29 -43.55
C ARG A 136 -11.17 -0.48 -42.09
N LEU A 137 -12.24 -1.23 -41.85
CA LEU A 137 -12.69 -1.55 -40.49
C LEU A 137 -11.68 -2.43 -39.77
N LEU A 138 -11.04 -3.38 -40.47
CA LEU A 138 -9.99 -4.20 -39.90
C LEU A 138 -8.79 -3.36 -39.48
N VAL A 139 -8.29 -2.48 -40.36
CA VAL A 139 -7.19 -1.56 -40.04
C VAL A 139 -7.54 -0.69 -38.82
N ALA A 140 -8.71 -0.05 -38.82
CA ALA A 140 -9.14 0.79 -37.71
C ALA A 140 -9.26 0.02 -36.38
N ARG A 141 -9.70 -1.24 -36.42
CA ARG A 141 -9.77 -2.11 -35.23
C ARG A 141 -8.38 -2.48 -34.73
N THR A 142 -7.47 -2.85 -35.63
CA THR A 142 -6.09 -3.17 -35.28
C THR A 142 -5.39 -1.96 -34.65
N GLU A 143 -5.51 -0.77 -35.25
CA GLU A 143 -4.96 0.47 -34.70
C GLU A 143 -5.54 0.78 -33.31
N ALA A 144 -6.86 0.64 -33.13
CA ALA A 144 -7.51 0.84 -31.84
C ALA A 144 -7.02 -0.16 -30.77
N ASP A 145 -6.80 -1.41 -31.16
CA ASP A 145 -6.26 -2.44 -30.28
C ASP A 145 -4.80 -2.17 -29.90
N GLU A 146 -3.96 -1.76 -30.85
CA GLU A 146 -2.58 -1.35 -30.59
C GLU A 146 -2.52 -0.18 -29.61
N ILE A 147 -3.32 0.86 -29.81
CA ILE A 147 -3.43 2.00 -28.89
C ILE A 147 -3.84 1.53 -27.50
N ARG A 148 -4.84 0.67 -27.40
CA ARG A 148 -5.34 0.14 -26.11
C ARG A 148 -4.30 -0.71 -25.40
N ILE A 149 -3.57 -1.56 -26.12
CA ILE A 149 -2.52 -2.41 -25.57
C ILE A 149 -1.34 -1.54 -25.11
N GLY A 150 -0.89 -0.61 -25.95
CA GLY A 150 0.20 0.31 -25.63
C GLY A 150 -0.12 1.16 -24.39
N ALA A 151 -1.33 1.72 -24.30
CA ALA A 151 -1.75 2.50 -23.13
C ALA A 151 -1.75 1.66 -21.83
N ARG A 152 -2.17 0.39 -21.89
CA ARG A 152 -2.15 -0.52 -20.73
C ARG A 152 -0.73 -0.89 -20.32
N GLN A 153 0.17 -1.11 -21.28
CA GLN A 153 1.58 -1.39 -21.02
C GLN A 153 2.26 -0.19 -20.36
N ALA A 154 2.12 1.01 -20.94
CA ALA A 154 2.66 2.23 -20.38
C ALA A 154 2.14 2.50 -18.95
N LEU A 155 0.85 2.27 -18.69
CA LEU A 155 0.29 2.40 -17.33
C LEU A 155 0.90 1.38 -16.37
N LYS A 156 1.10 0.13 -16.80
CA LYS A 156 1.71 -0.93 -15.98
C LYS A 156 3.16 -0.60 -15.66
N GLU A 157 3.92 -0.13 -16.64
CA GLU A 157 5.32 0.28 -16.49
C GLU A 157 5.44 1.47 -15.55
N GLY A 158 4.68 2.55 -15.79
CA GLY A 158 4.67 3.72 -14.91
C GLY A 158 4.24 3.38 -13.47
N ARG A 159 3.24 2.51 -13.30
CA ARG A 159 2.88 2.00 -11.96
C ARG A 159 4.02 1.19 -11.34
N GLY A 160 4.73 0.39 -12.13
CA GLY A 160 5.90 -0.38 -11.72
C GLY A 160 7.01 0.52 -11.19
N GLU A 161 7.36 1.56 -11.93
CA GLU A 161 8.37 2.56 -11.57
C GLU A 161 8.02 3.29 -10.27
N VAL A 162 6.80 3.83 -10.17
CA VAL A 162 6.34 4.53 -8.96
C VAL A 162 6.38 3.61 -7.74
N LEU A 163 5.94 2.35 -7.88
CA LEU A 163 6.00 1.38 -6.79
C LEU A 163 7.44 0.98 -6.44
N ALA A 164 8.36 0.93 -7.41
CA ALA A 164 9.78 0.68 -7.14
C ALA A 164 10.39 1.82 -6.32
N LEU A 165 10.16 3.08 -6.72
CA LEU A 165 10.58 4.26 -5.97
C LEU A 165 10.02 4.28 -4.55
N LEU A 166 8.73 3.92 -4.38
CA LEU A 166 8.12 3.83 -3.05
C LEU A 166 8.76 2.74 -2.18
N ARG A 167 9.06 1.56 -2.75
CA ARG A 167 9.76 0.48 -2.03
C ARG A 167 11.15 0.90 -1.60
N GLU A 168 11.90 1.55 -2.49
CA GLU A 168 13.23 2.06 -2.17
C GLU A 168 13.19 3.12 -1.07
N ALA A 169 12.25 4.08 -1.15
CA ALA A 169 12.05 5.09 -0.12
C ALA A 169 11.70 4.46 1.24
N ARG A 170 10.84 3.43 1.25
CA ARG A 170 10.55 2.66 2.48
C ARG A 170 11.79 1.96 3.03
N GLN A 171 12.58 1.32 2.17
CA GLN A 171 13.81 0.64 2.59
C GLN A 171 14.81 1.64 3.21
N ARG A 172 15.00 2.81 2.57
CA ARG A 172 15.85 3.88 3.11
C ARG A 172 15.34 4.39 4.45
N ALA A 173 14.02 4.57 4.58
CA ALA A 173 13.42 4.98 5.85
C ALA A 173 13.62 3.94 6.96
N THR A 174 13.44 2.65 6.66
CA THR A 174 13.67 1.58 7.64
C THR A 174 15.13 1.51 8.10
N VAL A 175 16.08 1.67 7.18
CA VAL A 175 17.52 1.73 7.51
C VAL A 175 17.79 2.94 8.40
N LYS A 176 17.29 4.13 8.03
CA LYS A 176 17.48 5.35 8.82
C LYS A 176 16.90 5.24 10.24
N LEU A 177 15.73 4.62 10.38
CA LEU A 177 15.10 4.38 11.68
C LEU A 177 15.91 3.39 12.53
N ALA A 178 16.47 2.34 11.92
CA ALA A 178 17.33 1.40 12.62
C ALA A 178 18.64 2.06 13.09
N GLU A 179 19.28 2.88 12.25
CA GLU A 179 20.45 3.68 12.61
C GLU A 179 20.14 4.62 13.80
N GLN A 180 19.00 5.30 13.77
CA GLN A 180 18.58 6.19 14.87
C GLN A 180 18.31 5.40 16.16
N ALA A 181 17.66 4.25 16.07
CA ALA A 181 17.41 3.41 17.23
C ALA A 181 18.72 2.90 17.85
N GLN A 182 19.71 2.55 17.02
CA GLN A 182 21.04 2.17 17.49
C GLN A 182 21.76 3.35 18.16
N GLU A 183 21.76 4.54 17.55
CA GLU A 183 22.37 5.74 18.13
C GLU A 183 21.74 6.09 19.49
N PHE A 184 20.42 5.97 19.63
CA PHE A 184 19.76 6.17 20.92
C PHE A 184 20.10 5.08 21.94
N ALA A 185 20.18 3.81 21.52
CA ALA A 185 20.59 2.73 22.42
C ALA A 185 22.02 2.93 22.92
N GLU A 186 22.96 3.29 22.04
CA GLU A 186 24.35 3.60 22.41
C GLU A 186 24.42 4.77 23.40
N ARG A 187 23.67 5.85 23.16
CA ARG A 187 23.58 6.97 24.11
C ARG A 187 22.97 6.56 25.45
N TRP A 188 21.96 5.71 25.46
CA TRP A 188 21.35 5.21 26.70
C TRP A 188 22.32 4.35 27.49
N ASP A 189 23.04 3.45 26.81
CA ASP A 189 24.07 2.63 27.44
C ASP A 189 25.21 3.49 28.01
N GLU A 190 25.61 4.58 27.33
CA GLU A 190 26.58 5.54 27.86
C GLU A 190 26.06 6.22 29.13
N VAL A 191 24.82 6.71 29.13
CA VAL A 191 24.20 7.33 30.31
C VAL A 191 24.08 6.33 31.47
N GLU A 192 23.69 5.09 31.20
CA GLU A 192 23.57 4.04 32.22
C GLU A 192 24.94 3.70 32.83
N ARG A 193 25.99 3.60 32.00
CA ARG A 193 27.37 3.39 32.50
C ARG A 193 27.84 4.55 33.37
N ASP A 194 27.62 5.79 32.91
CA ASP A 194 27.93 7.00 33.66
C ASP A 194 27.21 7.04 35.03
N GLU A 195 25.93 6.68 35.06
CA GLU A 195 25.13 6.60 36.29
C GLU A 195 25.64 5.49 37.21
N ALA A 196 25.94 4.30 36.67
CA ALA A 196 26.49 3.18 37.42
C ALA A 196 27.87 3.52 38.02
N GLU A 197 28.74 4.19 37.27
CA GLU A 197 30.05 4.66 37.75
C GLU A 197 29.91 5.69 38.87
N ARG A 198 28.98 6.65 38.74
CA ARG A 198 28.69 7.63 39.80
C ARG A 198 28.14 6.97 41.05
N ALA A 199 27.22 6.01 40.90
CA ALA A 199 26.67 5.24 42.01
C ALA A 199 27.77 4.45 42.72
N ALA A 200 28.58 3.68 41.98
CA ALA A 200 29.71 2.94 42.54
C ALA A 200 30.73 3.85 43.25
N ALA A 201 30.98 5.05 42.73
CA ALA A 201 31.85 6.03 43.38
C ALA A 201 31.25 6.58 44.69
N ILE A 202 29.93 6.76 44.76
CA ILE A 202 29.24 7.15 46.00
C ILE A 202 29.31 6.00 47.01
N ASP A 203 28.97 4.78 46.60
CA ASP A 203 29.02 3.58 47.44
C ASP A 203 30.42 3.35 48.01
N ALA A 204 31.46 3.50 47.20
CA ALA A 204 32.85 3.38 47.64
C ALA A 204 33.24 4.45 48.68
N ARG A 205 32.77 5.70 48.51
CA ARG A 205 32.98 6.77 49.49
C ARG A 205 32.24 6.52 50.79
N GLU A 206 31.00 6.02 50.71
CA GLU A 206 30.19 5.66 51.87
C GLU A 206 30.81 4.49 52.64
N ALA A 207 31.16 3.40 51.95
CA ALA A 207 31.88 2.26 52.53
C ALA A 207 33.20 2.71 53.19
N GLY A 208 33.95 3.61 52.55
CA GLY A 208 35.16 4.19 53.13
C GLY A 208 34.91 5.03 54.39
N ARG A 209 33.79 5.76 54.47
CA ARG A 209 33.39 6.51 55.68
C ARG A 209 32.93 5.58 56.79
N ILE A 210 32.15 4.54 56.47
CA ILE A 210 31.71 3.52 57.42
C ILE A 210 32.92 2.80 58.01
N ALA A 211 33.84 2.32 57.17
CA ALA A 211 35.05 1.63 57.64
C ALA A 211 35.92 2.50 58.56
N ARG A 212 36.03 3.81 58.27
CA ARG A 212 36.73 4.76 59.16
C ARG A 212 35.99 4.93 60.49
N ALA A 213 34.69 5.14 60.45
CA ALA A 213 33.87 5.28 61.67
C ALA A 213 33.90 4.00 62.53
N GLU A 214 33.88 2.81 61.91
CA GLU A 214 34.03 1.53 62.61
C GLU A 214 35.42 1.36 63.23
N ALA A 215 36.48 1.79 62.54
CA ALA A 215 37.84 1.78 63.07
C ALA A 215 37.98 2.74 64.26
N GLU A 216 37.51 3.98 64.13
CA GLU A 216 37.48 4.98 65.21
C GLU A 216 36.65 4.49 66.41
N LEU A 217 35.50 3.85 66.16
CA LEU A 217 34.68 3.26 67.23
C LEU A 217 35.40 2.10 67.92
N THR A 218 36.13 1.27 67.17
CA THR A 218 36.89 0.15 67.73
C THR A 218 38.06 0.65 68.56
N GLU A 219 38.76 1.68 68.10
CA GLU A 219 39.83 2.35 68.85
C GLU A 219 39.29 3.00 70.12
N ALA A 220 38.21 3.79 70.03
CA ALA A 220 37.56 4.40 71.19
C ALA A 220 37.06 3.37 72.21
N ARG A 221 36.53 2.22 71.74
CA ARG A 221 36.16 1.09 72.62
C ARG A 221 37.37 0.51 73.33
N ARG A 222 38.51 0.37 72.64
CA ARG A 222 39.75 -0.12 73.26
C ARG A 222 40.27 0.87 74.30
N GLU A 223 40.34 2.16 73.98
CA GLU A 223 40.73 3.21 74.92
C GLU A 223 39.80 3.26 76.14
N PHE A 224 38.49 3.11 75.93
CA PHE A 224 37.51 3.02 77.01
C PHE A 224 37.77 1.80 77.91
N MET A 225 38.00 0.61 77.35
CA MET A 225 38.34 -0.60 78.12
C MET A 225 39.64 -0.42 78.89
N GLU A 226 40.70 0.13 78.26
CA GLU A 226 41.98 0.41 78.93
C GLU A 226 41.80 1.42 80.09
N ALA A 227 40.96 2.44 79.91
CA ALA A 227 40.63 3.41 80.95
C ALA A 227 39.80 2.79 82.08
N GLU A 228 38.83 1.92 81.80
CA GLU A 228 38.09 1.16 82.82
C GLU A 228 39.03 0.25 83.61
N GLU A 229 39.92 -0.49 82.95
CA GLU A 229 40.91 -1.34 83.62
C GLU A 229 41.91 -0.53 84.46
N TYR A 230 42.33 0.64 83.98
CA TYR A 230 43.16 1.56 84.76
C TYR A 230 42.42 2.10 85.99
N ALA A 231 41.16 2.53 85.83
CA ALA A 231 40.32 2.98 86.93
C ALA A 231 40.08 1.87 87.96
N HIS A 232 39.83 0.64 87.51
CA HIS A 232 39.70 -0.54 88.36
C HIS A 232 40.98 -0.79 89.16
N ARG A 233 42.15 -0.79 88.50
CA ARG A 233 43.46 -0.93 89.17
C ARG A 233 43.72 0.18 90.18
N CYS A 234 43.49 1.45 89.83
CA CYS A 234 43.64 2.56 90.76
C CYS A 234 42.69 2.42 91.96
N GLN A 235 41.46 1.94 91.75
CA GLN A 235 40.52 1.67 92.83
C GLN A 235 40.99 0.52 93.73
N GLU A 236 41.51 -0.57 93.15
CA GLU A 236 42.11 -1.68 93.90
C GLU A 236 43.34 -1.23 94.70
N GLU A 237 44.24 -0.46 94.10
CA GLU A 237 45.41 0.13 94.76
C GLU A 237 45.00 1.09 95.88
N ALA A 238 43.99 1.93 95.66
CA ALA A 238 43.44 2.81 96.69
C ALA A 238 42.82 2.02 97.84
N ASN A 239 42.09 0.94 97.55
CA ASN A 239 41.53 0.03 98.56
C ASN A 239 42.64 -0.70 99.33
N ALA A 240 43.69 -1.16 98.65
CA ALA A 240 44.85 -1.80 99.27
C ALA A 240 45.60 -0.82 100.20
N ARG A 241 45.87 0.40 99.73
CA ARG A 241 46.46 1.47 100.57
C ARG A 241 45.57 1.84 101.74
N ALA A 242 44.26 1.94 101.55
CA ALA A 242 43.32 2.18 102.65
C ALA A 242 43.38 1.04 103.68
N ALA A 243 43.43 -0.22 103.23
CA ALA A 243 43.59 -1.38 104.11
C ALA A 243 44.94 -1.37 104.85
N GLU A 244 46.03 -1.00 104.19
CA GLU A 244 47.36 -0.84 104.79
C GLU A 244 47.38 0.27 105.85
N ILE A 245 46.82 1.44 105.55
CA ILE A 245 46.70 2.56 106.49
C ILE A 245 45.85 2.14 107.70
N LEU A 246 44.72 1.46 107.47
CA LEU A 246 43.88 0.95 108.55
C LEU A 246 44.62 -0.11 109.40
N ALA A 247 45.41 -0.99 108.78
CA ALA A 247 46.22 -1.98 109.49
C ALA A 247 47.40 -1.34 110.25
N ALA A 248 48.01 -0.30 109.72
CA ALA A 248 49.03 0.50 110.41
C ALA A 248 48.42 1.29 111.57
N ALA A 249 47.25 1.90 111.38
CA ALA A 249 46.49 2.57 112.43
C ALA A 249 46.09 1.61 113.54
N ARG A 250 45.63 0.40 113.23
CA ARG A 250 45.37 -0.67 114.23
C ARG A 250 46.63 -1.11 114.96
N ARG A 251 47.75 -1.28 114.26
CA ARG A 251 49.04 -1.59 114.91
C ARG A 251 49.48 -0.45 115.84
N GLN A 252 49.27 0.80 115.44
CA GLN A 252 49.57 1.97 116.26
C GLN A 252 48.62 2.07 117.45
N GLU A 253 47.32 1.77 117.26
CA GLU A 253 46.33 1.65 118.32
C GLU A 253 46.73 0.56 119.32
N GLU A 254 47.11 -0.63 118.85
CA GLU A 254 47.59 -1.73 119.69
C GLU A 254 48.89 -1.37 120.42
N GLN A 255 49.81 -0.67 119.76
CA GLN A 255 51.07 -0.20 120.36
C GLN A 255 50.79 0.83 121.46
N ILE A 256 49.94 1.83 121.18
CA ILE A 256 49.50 2.82 122.15
C ILE A 256 48.76 2.13 123.29
N ALA A 257 47.89 1.15 123.02
CA ALA A 257 47.19 0.39 124.05
C ALA A 257 48.18 -0.34 124.96
N ARG A 258 49.20 -1.03 124.41
CA ARG A 258 50.26 -1.70 125.19
C ARG A 258 51.14 -0.72 125.96
N GLU A 259 51.49 0.42 125.38
CA GLU A 259 52.24 1.48 126.05
C GLU A 259 51.41 2.12 127.18
N THR A 260 50.11 2.31 126.96
CA THR A 260 49.18 2.81 127.98
C THR A 260 49.00 1.78 129.10
N GLU A 261 48.92 0.49 128.76
CA GLU A 261 48.87 -0.62 129.70
C GLU A 261 50.17 -0.72 130.51
N GLN A 262 51.35 -0.58 129.88
CA GLN A 262 52.64 -0.48 130.58
C GLN A 262 52.72 0.73 131.51
N VAL A 263 52.26 1.90 131.08
CA VAL A 263 52.24 3.10 131.93
C VAL A 263 51.29 2.93 133.10
N LEU A 264 50.12 2.32 132.90
CA LEU A 264 49.19 1.97 133.97
C LEU A 264 49.79 0.95 134.93
N GLN A 265 50.55 -0.04 134.42
CA GLN A 265 51.22 -1.04 135.23
C GLN A 265 52.36 -0.43 136.06
N GLN A 266 53.19 0.44 135.47
CA GLN A 266 54.20 1.22 136.17
C GLN A 266 53.60 2.19 137.20
N HIS A 267 52.39 2.73 136.95
CA HIS A 267 51.67 3.55 137.92
C HIS A 267 51.05 2.72 139.06
N SER A 268 50.63 1.48 138.79
CA SER A 268 50.19 0.54 139.82
C SER A 268 51.36 0.11 140.71
N GLU A 269 52.52 -0.18 140.13
CA GLU A 269 53.75 -0.53 140.87
C GLU A 269 54.24 0.65 141.74
N ARG A 270 54.16 1.90 141.24
CA ARG A 270 54.43 3.11 142.05
C ARG A 270 53.41 3.38 143.14
N SER A 271 52.14 3.04 142.92
CA SER A 271 51.09 3.16 143.96
C SER A 271 51.28 2.10 145.04
N ASP A 272 51.63 0.89 144.67
CA ASP A 272 51.92 -0.20 145.60
C ASP A 272 53.18 0.11 146.43
N GLU A 273 54.23 0.69 145.83
CA GLU A 273 55.41 1.17 146.57
C GLU A 273 55.09 2.34 147.53
N MET A 274 54.22 3.27 147.16
CA MET A 274 53.76 4.34 148.06
C MET A 274 52.85 3.82 149.18
N GLN A 275 52.04 2.79 148.92
CA GLN A 275 51.19 2.13 149.91
C GLN A 275 52.05 1.39 150.96
N VAL A 276 53.13 0.73 150.53
CA VAL A 276 54.10 0.06 151.41
C VAL A 276 54.90 1.07 152.27
N GLN A 277 55.20 2.26 151.75
CA GLN A 277 55.78 3.34 152.57
C GLN A 277 54.78 3.90 153.60
N MET A 278 53.50 4.03 153.24
CA MET A 278 52.46 4.47 154.18
C MET A 278 52.20 3.44 155.29
N ASP A 279 52.28 2.13 155.02
CA ASP A 279 52.11 1.09 156.04
C ASP A 279 53.30 0.95 157.00
N ASN A 280 54.52 1.24 156.52
CA ASN A 280 55.73 1.26 157.35
C ASN A 280 55.80 2.48 158.29
N VAL A 281 55.28 3.64 157.87
CA VAL A 281 55.17 4.82 158.75
C VAL A 281 54.05 4.66 159.78
N ARG A 282 52.93 4.02 159.40
CA ARG A 282 51.79 3.76 160.32
C ARG A 282 52.13 2.68 161.36
N SER A 283 52.91 1.67 161.00
CA SER A 283 53.42 0.66 161.95
C SER A 283 54.48 1.23 162.90
N SER A 284 55.24 2.25 162.48
CA SER A 284 56.29 2.87 163.31
C SER A 284 55.77 3.88 164.35
N LEU A 285 54.57 4.45 164.18
CA LEU A 285 53.96 5.35 165.18
C LEU A 285 52.96 4.66 166.12
N THR A 286 52.48 3.46 165.78
CA THR A 286 51.58 2.67 166.64
C THR A 286 52.36 1.80 167.66
N ALA A 287 53.68 1.67 167.49
CA ALA A 287 54.57 0.91 168.37
C ALA A 287 55.04 1.64 169.65
N LEU A 288 54.51 2.82 169.99
CA LEU A 288 54.80 3.52 171.26
C LEU A 288 53.55 4.24 171.85
N THR A 289 52.34 3.66 171.87
CA THR A 289 51.75 2.85 172.99
C THR A 289 52.75 2.40 174.08
N GLY A 290 52.55 2.50 175.41
CA GLY A 290 51.39 2.19 176.26
C GLY A 290 51.81 1.16 177.32
N SER A 291 51.39 1.33 178.58
CA SER A 291 51.42 0.29 179.66
C SER A 291 50.44 -0.87 179.36
N ALA A 292 50.50 -2.12 179.85
CA ALA A 292 51.54 -3.12 180.13
C ALA A 292 50.82 -4.48 180.44
N SER A 293 51.43 -5.61 180.01
CA SER A 293 51.29 -7.02 180.49
C SER A 293 50.20 -7.96 179.91
N GLY A 294 50.66 -9.09 179.34
CA GLY A 294 50.00 -10.37 179.00
C GLY A 294 48.50 -10.47 178.73
N GLU A 295 48.14 -10.86 177.50
CA GLU A 295 47.27 -11.99 177.07
C GLU A 295 47.29 -12.09 175.53
#